data_AF-A0A168I9U3-F1
#
_entry.id   AF-A0A168I9U3-F1
#
_cell.length_a   1.000
_cell.length_b   1.000
_cell.length_c   1.000
_cell.angle_alpha   90.00
_cell.angle_beta   90.00
_cell.angle_gamma   90.00
#
_symmetry.space_group_name_H-M   'P 1'
#
loop_
_entity.id
_entity.type
_entity.pdbx_description
1 polymer ?
#
loop_
_entity_poly.entity_id
_entity_poly.type
_entity_poly.pdbx_seq_one_letter_code
_entity_poly.pdbx_strand_id
1 'polypeptide(L)'
;MPLHTGLTKYALVSALQDRRFSPITLSEIPVLTCAVSLLTDFEIADDYLDWEIGIHGIWIEFVNADGEKETATYLPEVMEEQGWTKQEAIKSLLRKGGYYGPVTEAYCRESIVLTRYQSQKLEQPYKG
;
A
#
# COMPACT_ATOMS: atom_id res chain seq x y z
N MET A 1 8.85 -15.32 6.58
CA MET A 1 8.70 -15.08 8.04
C MET A 1 7.41 -15.75 8.50
N PRO A 2 7.39 -16.48 9.63
CA PRO A 2 6.14 -17.07 10.15
C PRO A 2 5.12 -15.98 10.50
N LEU A 3 3.84 -16.23 10.23
CA LEU A 3 2.76 -15.23 10.38
C LEU A 3 2.72 -14.63 11.79
N HIS A 4 2.79 -15.46 12.83
CA HIS A 4 2.72 -14.99 14.22
C HIS A 4 3.81 -13.98 14.57
N THR A 5 5.06 -14.25 14.15
CA THR A 5 6.21 -13.40 14.46
C THR A 5 6.16 -12.10 13.67
N GLY A 6 5.63 -12.18 12.44
CA GLY A 6 5.36 -11.01 11.61
C GLY A 6 4.31 -10.09 12.22
N LEU A 7 3.19 -10.63 12.69
CA LEU A 7 2.11 -9.85 13.28
C LEU A 7 2.58 -9.07 14.51
N THR A 8 3.28 -9.72 15.45
CA THR A 8 3.81 -9.03 16.63
C THR A 8 4.77 -7.91 16.24
N LYS A 9 5.68 -8.16 15.29
CA LYS A 9 6.64 -7.16 14.83
C LYS A 9 5.94 -5.98 14.17
N TYR A 10 5.05 -6.22 13.22
CA TYR A 10 4.39 -5.15 12.48
C TYR A 10 3.39 -4.36 13.34
N ALA A 11 2.72 -5.00 14.31
CA ALA A 11 1.91 -4.28 15.29
C ALA A 11 2.74 -3.26 16.09
N LEU A 12 3.92 -3.64 16.56
CA LEU A 12 4.83 -2.73 17.29
C LEU A 12 5.39 -1.64 16.37
N VAL A 13 5.75 -1.97 15.13
CA VAL A 13 6.24 -0.99 14.16
C VAL A 13 5.15 0.05 13.88
N SER A 14 3.92 -0.38 13.60
CA SER A 14 2.79 0.52 13.36
C SER A 14 2.44 1.39 14.58
N ALA A 15 2.52 0.82 15.79
CA ALA A 15 2.17 1.54 17.02
C ALA A 15 3.26 2.54 17.48
N LEU A 16 4.53 2.24 17.23
CA LEU A 16 5.65 2.93 17.88
C LEU A 16 6.65 3.60 16.91
N GLN A 17 6.62 3.25 15.63
CA GLN A 17 7.65 3.65 14.66
C GLN A 17 7.10 4.36 13.41
N ASP A 18 5.79 4.59 13.33
CA ASP A 18 5.21 5.43 12.27
C ASP A 18 5.49 6.92 12.57
N ARG A 19 6.49 7.48 11.89
CA ARG A 19 6.96 8.87 12.10
C ARG A 19 5.92 9.94 11.82
N ARG A 20 4.78 9.59 11.22
CA ARG A 20 3.68 10.52 10.97
C ARG A 20 2.85 10.80 12.22
N PHE A 21 2.96 9.95 13.25
CA PHE A 21 2.20 10.03 14.49
C PHE A 21 3.13 9.90 15.70
N SER A 22 2.70 10.41 16.86
CA SER A 22 3.38 10.10 18.12
C SER A 22 3.17 8.62 18.49
N PRO A 23 4.15 7.97 19.16
CA PRO A 23 3.97 6.60 19.64
C PRO A 23 2.73 6.44 20.52
N ILE A 24 1.97 5.36 20.32
CA ILE A 24 0.74 5.06 21.08
C ILE A 24 1.04 4.91 22.57
N THR A 25 0.22 5.53 23.42
CA THR A 25 0.28 5.43 24.89
C THR A 25 -0.64 4.34 25.43
N LEU A 26 -0.35 3.83 26.64
CA LEU A 26 -1.20 2.83 27.31
C LEU A 26 -2.65 3.31 27.52
N SER A 27 -2.86 4.61 27.74
CA SER A 27 -4.19 5.21 27.89
C SER A 27 -5.03 5.19 26.62
N GLU A 28 -4.41 5.10 25.44
CA GLU A 28 -5.11 5.03 24.16
C GLU A 28 -5.56 3.60 23.82
N ILE A 29 -4.88 2.57 24.35
CA ILE A 29 -5.15 1.16 24.04
C ILE A 29 -6.64 0.79 24.14
N PRO A 30 -7.39 1.18 25.20
CA PRO A 30 -8.80 0.79 25.34
C PRO A 30 -9.74 1.30 24.25
N VAL A 31 -9.35 2.34 23.50
CA VAL A 31 -10.17 2.95 22.44
C VAL A 31 -9.65 2.64 21.03
N LEU A 32 -8.60 1.83 20.91
CA LEU A 32 -8.01 1.47 19.62
C LEU A 32 -8.60 0.18 19.05
N THR A 33 -8.63 0.12 17.72
CA THR A 33 -8.91 -1.09 16.95
C THR A 33 -7.67 -1.49 16.18
N CYS A 34 -7.25 -2.75 16.32
CA CYS A 34 -6.14 -3.29 15.55
C CYS A 34 -6.69 -3.91 14.26
N ALA A 35 -6.13 -3.53 13.13
CA ALA A 35 -6.44 -4.08 11.82
C ALA A 35 -5.23 -4.84 11.26
N VAL A 36 -5.48 -6.00 10.66
CA VAL A 36 -4.50 -6.82 9.96
C VAL A 36 -4.99 -7.10 8.56
N SER A 37 -4.20 -6.71 7.55
CA SER A 37 -4.44 -7.07 6.16
C SER A 37 -3.46 -8.16 5.73
N LEU A 38 -3.95 -9.37 5.45
CA LEU A 38 -3.18 -10.44 4.85
C LEU A 38 -3.22 -10.29 3.33
N LEU A 39 -2.04 -10.18 2.70
CA LEU A 39 -1.92 -10.02 1.26
C LEU A 39 -1.72 -11.39 0.60
N THR A 40 -2.48 -11.68 -0.44
CA THR A 40 -2.47 -12.96 -1.16
C THR A 40 -2.51 -12.75 -2.67
N ASP A 41 -2.33 -13.83 -3.43
CA ASP A 41 -2.57 -13.86 -4.88
C ASP A 41 -1.79 -12.79 -5.65
N PHE A 42 -0.48 -12.71 -5.39
CA PHE A 42 0.41 -11.79 -6.07
C PHE A 42 0.65 -12.24 -7.51
N GLU A 43 0.33 -11.37 -8.46
CA GLU A 43 0.45 -11.60 -9.89
C GLU A 43 1.10 -10.38 -10.56
N ILE A 44 2.10 -10.62 -11.42
CA ILE A 44 2.59 -9.57 -12.31
C ILE A 44 1.49 -9.28 -13.32
N ALA A 45 1.10 -8.01 -13.42
CA ALA A 45 0.06 -7.56 -14.34
C ALA A 45 0.63 -7.35 -15.75
N ASP A 46 -0.22 -7.52 -16.76
CA ASP A 46 0.20 -7.36 -18.17
C ASP A 46 0.47 -5.89 -18.55
N ASP A 47 -0.20 -4.96 -17.86
CA ASP A 47 -0.07 -3.52 -18.04
C ASP A 47 -0.26 -2.78 -16.71
N TYR A 48 0.21 -1.53 -16.62
CA TYR A 48 0.08 -0.71 -15.41
C TYR A 48 -1.38 -0.38 -15.03
N LEU A 49 -2.35 -0.66 -15.90
CA LEU A 49 -3.79 -0.53 -15.63
C LEU A 49 -4.53 -1.89 -15.53
N ASP A 50 -3.81 -3.01 -15.61
CA ASP A 50 -4.36 -4.37 -15.54
C ASP A 50 -4.59 -4.84 -14.09
N TRP A 51 -5.56 -4.20 -13.45
CA TRP A 51 -6.04 -4.51 -12.10
C TRP A 51 -7.51 -4.06 -11.97
N GLU A 52 -8.17 -4.25 -10.82
CA GLU A 52 -9.59 -3.92 -10.66
C GLU A 52 -9.80 -3.19 -9.33
N ILE A 53 -10.49 -2.05 -9.39
CA ILE A 53 -10.77 -1.22 -8.22
C ILE A 53 -11.70 -2.01 -7.28
N GLY A 54 -11.41 -1.97 -5.97
CA GLY A 54 -12.17 -2.72 -4.96
C GLY A 54 -11.78 -4.19 -4.82
N ILE A 55 -10.99 -4.73 -5.75
CA ILE A 55 -10.52 -6.13 -5.70
C ILE A 55 -9.00 -6.19 -5.48
N HIS A 56 -8.25 -5.43 -6.29
CA HIS A 56 -6.80 -5.51 -6.33
C HIS A 56 -6.14 -4.36 -5.59
N GLY A 57 -5.21 -4.70 -4.69
CA GLY A 57 -4.12 -3.83 -4.30
C GLY A 57 -3.06 -3.84 -5.38
N ILE A 58 -2.26 -2.78 -5.44
CA ILE A 58 -1.20 -2.62 -6.43
C ILE A 58 0.12 -2.33 -5.74
N TRP A 59 1.17 -3.00 -6.19
CA TRP A 59 2.56 -2.72 -5.87
C TRP A 59 3.27 -2.41 -7.18
N ILE A 60 3.83 -1.21 -7.29
CA ILE A 60 4.54 -0.77 -8.49
C ILE A 60 6.03 -0.67 -8.20
N GLU A 61 6.83 -1.12 -9.15
CA GLU A 61 8.25 -0.81 -9.28
C GLU A 61 8.42 0.17 -10.44
N PHE A 62 9.19 1.23 -10.25
CA PHE A 62 9.45 2.23 -11.28
C PHE A 62 10.82 2.88 -11.10
N VAL A 63 11.25 3.65 -12.10
CA VAL A 63 12.51 4.40 -12.05
C VAL A 63 12.21 5.88 -11.83
N ASN A 64 12.84 6.47 -10.81
CA ASN A 64 12.68 7.88 -10.48
C ASN A 64 13.48 8.79 -11.43
N ALA A 65 13.40 10.12 -11.25
CA ALA A 65 14.08 11.07 -12.12
C ALA A 65 15.62 10.99 -12.04
N ASP A 66 16.16 10.48 -10.94
CA ASP A 66 17.59 10.30 -10.69
C ASP A 66 18.10 8.95 -11.21
N GLY A 67 17.22 8.14 -11.83
CA GLY A 67 17.56 6.83 -12.37
C GLY A 67 17.55 5.70 -11.33
N GLU A 68 17.08 5.97 -10.12
CA GLU A 68 17.01 5.00 -9.03
C GLU A 68 15.70 4.22 -9.08
N LYS A 69 15.76 2.94 -8.69
CA LYS A 69 14.57 2.10 -8.60
C LYS A 69 13.82 2.40 -7.31
N GLU A 70 12.54 2.69 -7.45
CA GLU A 70 11.63 2.97 -6.35
C GLU A 70 10.44 2.01 -6.37
N THR A 71 9.81 1.87 -5.21
CA THR A 71 8.60 1.05 -5.09
C THR A 71 7.53 1.77 -4.29
N ALA A 72 6.28 1.50 -4.62
CA ALA A 72 5.15 2.04 -3.87
C ALA A 72 3.96 1.08 -3.91
N THR A 73 3.14 1.10 -2.86
CA THR A 73 1.98 0.23 -2.74
C THR A 73 0.72 0.97 -2.26
N TYR A 74 -0.43 0.50 -2.75
CA TYR A 74 -1.77 0.78 -2.23
C TYR A 74 -2.55 -0.52 -2.06
N LEU A 75 -3.28 -0.60 -0.94
CA LEU A 75 -4.19 -1.69 -0.63
C LEU A 75 -5.48 -1.58 -1.47
N PRO A 76 -6.24 -2.68 -1.68
CA PRO A 76 -7.45 -2.68 -2.50
C PRO A 76 -8.46 -1.57 -2.15
N GLU A 77 -8.67 -1.32 -0.86
CA GLU A 77 -9.67 -0.37 -0.36
C GLU A 77 -9.34 1.10 -0.66
N VAL A 78 -8.06 1.45 -0.87
CA VAL A 78 -7.63 2.85 -0.97
C VAL A 78 -8.27 3.55 -2.16
N MET A 79 -8.39 2.86 -3.29
CA MET A 79 -8.91 3.46 -4.52
C MET A 79 -10.40 3.81 -4.39
N GLU A 80 -11.18 2.92 -3.77
CA GLU A 80 -12.61 3.14 -3.52
C GLU A 80 -12.83 4.25 -2.51
N GLU A 81 -12.10 4.23 -1.39
CA GLU A 81 -12.19 5.25 -0.34
C GLU A 81 -11.87 6.66 -0.85
N GLN A 82 -10.93 6.77 -1.79
CA GLN A 82 -10.56 8.04 -2.40
C GLN A 82 -11.42 8.42 -3.61
N GLY A 83 -12.23 7.49 -4.13
CA GLY A 83 -12.98 7.67 -5.37
C GLY A 83 -12.08 7.88 -6.61
N TRP A 84 -10.89 7.29 -6.61
CA TRP A 84 -9.91 7.44 -7.69
C TRP A 84 -10.15 6.49 -8.85
N THR A 85 -10.01 7.00 -10.06
CA THR A 85 -9.78 6.17 -11.26
C THR A 85 -8.42 5.48 -11.20
N LYS A 86 -8.21 4.46 -12.04
CA LYS A 86 -6.91 3.77 -12.12
C LYS A 86 -5.76 4.71 -12.45
N GLN A 87 -5.97 5.66 -13.35
CA GLN A 87 -4.97 6.64 -13.77
C GLN A 87 -4.62 7.60 -12.63
N GLU A 88 -5.62 8.08 -11.89
CA GLU A 88 -5.41 8.92 -10.72
C GLU A 88 -4.65 8.18 -9.62
N ALA A 89 -5.00 6.91 -9.37
CA ALA A 89 -4.32 6.06 -8.41
C ALA A 89 -2.84 5.86 -8.78
N ILE A 90 -2.52 5.55 -10.04
CA ILE A 90 -1.13 5.40 -10.50
C ILE A 90 -0.35 6.71 -10.35
N LYS A 91 -0.94 7.84 -10.76
CA LYS A 91 -0.30 9.15 -10.62
C LYS A 91 -0.03 9.49 -9.15
N SER A 92 -1.01 9.25 -8.28
CA SER A 92 -0.88 9.44 -6.84
C SER A 92 0.20 8.54 -6.25
N LEU A 93 0.24 7.28 -6.67
CA LEU A 93 1.17 6.28 -6.18
C LEU A 93 2.62 6.58 -6.59
N LEU A 94 2.84 7.05 -7.82
CA LEU A 94 4.14 7.56 -8.29
C LEU A 94 4.62 8.74 -7.43
N ARG A 95 3.73 9.69 -7.13
CA ARG A 95 4.04 10.86 -6.28
C ARG A 95 4.38 10.43 -4.85
N LYS A 96 3.62 9.47 -4.31
CA LYS A 96 3.89 8.86 -2.99
C LYS A 96 5.25 8.16 -2.95
N GLY A 97 5.64 7.50 -4.04
CA GLY A 97 6.96 6.87 -4.20
C GLY A 97 8.09 7.85 -4.58
N GLY A 98 7.86 9.16 -4.53
CA GLY A 98 8.91 10.16 -4.74
C GLY A 98 9.19 10.52 -6.21
N TYR A 99 8.41 10.03 -7.17
CA TYR A 99 8.52 10.51 -8.54
C TYR A 99 7.79 11.84 -8.71
N TYR A 100 8.52 12.91 -9.05
CA TYR A 100 7.96 14.25 -9.29
C TYR A 100 8.00 14.69 -10.76
N GLY A 101 8.48 13.84 -11.67
CA GLY A 101 8.54 14.12 -13.11
C GLY A 101 7.18 14.09 -13.81
N PRO A 102 7.14 14.37 -15.13
CA PRO A 102 5.93 14.28 -15.95
C PRO A 102 5.37 12.85 -15.97
N VAL A 103 4.10 12.69 -15.61
CA VAL A 103 3.41 11.39 -15.66
C VAL A 103 2.67 11.29 -16.99
N THR A 104 3.35 10.75 -18.01
CA THR A 104 2.79 10.49 -19.34
C THR A 104 2.44 9.01 -19.49
N GLU A 105 1.53 8.68 -20.41
CA GLU A 105 1.19 7.28 -20.69
C GLU A 105 2.41 6.47 -21.15
N ALA A 106 3.26 7.04 -22.02
CA ALA A 106 4.48 6.38 -22.48
C ALA A 106 5.42 6.05 -21.32
N TYR A 107 5.66 7.00 -20.42
CA TYR A 107 6.45 6.76 -19.21
C TYR A 107 5.84 5.63 -18.37
N CYS A 108 4.53 5.68 -18.11
CA CYS A 108 3.87 4.66 -17.31
C CYS A 108 4.02 3.25 -17.91
N ARG A 109 3.81 3.10 -19.22
CA ARG A 109 3.94 1.79 -19.89
C ARG A 109 5.37 1.27 -19.95
N GLU A 110 6.35 2.15 -20.13
CA GLU A 110 7.76 1.75 -20.28
C GLU A 110 8.46 1.53 -18.94
N SER A 111 8.05 2.27 -17.90
CA SER A 111 8.80 2.34 -16.65
C SER A 111 8.14 1.62 -15.48
N ILE A 112 6.83 1.36 -15.51
CA ILE A 112 6.12 0.72 -14.41
C ILE A 112 6.05 -0.78 -14.64
N VAL A 113 6.58 -1.55 -13.68
CA VAL A 113 6.21 -2.95 -13.50
C VAL A 113 5.20 -3.01 -12.36
N LEU A 114 3.99 -3.51 -12.66
CA LEU A 114 2.91 -3.60 -11.68
C LEU A 114 2.71 -5.06 -11.25
N THR A 115 2.67 -5.28 -9.95
CA THR A 115 2.15 -6.50 -9.34
C THR A 115 0.82 -6.18 -8.68
N ARG A 116 -0.23 -6.91 -9.05
CA ARG A 116 -1.54 -6.86 -8.38
C ARG A 116 -1.61 -7.96 -7.32
N TYR A 117 -2.38 -7.72 -6.28
CA TYR A 117 -2.62 -8.70 -5.22
C TYR A 117 -3.99 -8.49 -4.60
N GLN A 118 -4.51 -9.48 -3.89
CA GLN A 118 -5.73 -9.37 -3.09
C GLN A 118 -5.39 -9.23 -1.62
N SER A 119 -6.33 -8.74 -0.81
CA SER A 119 -6.16 -8.67 0.64
C SER A 119 -7.40 -9.18 1.38
N GLN A 120 -7.16 -9.79 2.54
CA GLN A 120 -8.20 -10.07 3.53
C GLN A 120 -7.89 -9.27 4.79
N LYS A 121 -8.81 -8.38 5.14
CA LYS A 121 -8.71 -7.53 6.32
C LYS A 121 -9.50 -8.12 7.49
N LEU A 122 -8.87 -8.24 8.64
CA LEU A 122 -9.51 -8.56 9.91
C LEU A 122 -9.25 -7.44 10.90
N GLU A 123 -10.28 -7.04 11.64
CA GLU A 123 -10.21 -5.97 12.62
C GLU A 123 -10.70 -6.47 13.98
N GLN A 124 -10.03 -6.06 15.04
CA GLN A 124 -10.36 -6.44 16.40
C GLN A 124 -10.21 -5.22 17.32
N PRO A 125 -11.31 -4.69 17.89
CA PRO A 125 -11.22 -3.69 18.96
C PRO A 125 -10.56 -4.32 20.18
N TYR A 126 -9.94 -3.48 21.01
CA TYR A 126 -9.37 -3.92 22.28
C TYR A 126 -10.42 -4.67 23.11
N LYS A 127 -10.06 -5.87 23.55
CA LYS A 127 -10.82 -6.69 24.50
C LYS A 127 -10.01 -6.72 25.79
N GLY A 128 -10.51 -6.04 26.82
CA GLY A 128 -9.92 -6.03 28.16
C GLY A 128 -10.08 -7.35 28.90
#